data_AF-A0A968PBW6-F1
#
_entry.id   AF-A0A968PBW6-F1
#
_cell.length_a   1.000
_cell.length_b   1.000
_cell.length_c   1.000
_cell.angle_alpha   90.00
_cell.angle_beta   90.00
_cell.angle_gamma   90.00
#
_symmetry.space_group_name_H-M   'P 1'
#
loop_
_entity.id
_entity.type
_entity.pdbx_description
1 polymer ?
#
loop_
_entity_poly.entity_id
_entity_poly.type
_entity_poly.pdbx_seq_one_letter_code
_entity_poly.pdbx_strand_id
1 'polypeptide(L)'
;RRLLRRSSQADPQKQAVLAVGPGMGRGEAINRRVHALLQQPRRIVLDADGLNALAASGKPRPLAGENSPPLVMTPHPGEFARLCEPLGIEVRCEGDEERLQAAGQLAQVHRAIVVLKGHRTVVTDGSRGYINTTGNPALATAGSGDVLTGLIAGLLAQGMSPFEATVLGVYLHGLAGDLWANQFGPVGLTATGLLDLLPKTLACHQGRIERTPPGS
;
A
#
# COMPACT_ATOMS: atom_id res chain seq x y z
N ARG A 1 -11.85 1.46 22.69
CA ARG A 1 -12.74 2.65 22.52
C ARG A 1 -12.05 4.03 22.41
N ARG A 2 -10.72 4.18 22.52
CA ARG A 2 -10.02 5.49 22.59
C ARG A 2 -9.29 5.96 21.30
N LEU A 3 -9.52 5.31 20.16
CA LEU A 3 -8.82 5.64 18.89
C LEU A 3 -9.66 6.41 17.85
N LEU A 4 -10.94 6.68 18.12
CA LEU A 4 -11.87 7.28 17.13
C LEU A 4 -12.47 8.64 17.53
N ARG A 5 -11.84 9.39 18.45
CA ARG A 5 -12.28 10.77 18.74
C ARG A 5 -11.10 11.73 18.81
N ARG A 6 -10.79 12.33 17.66
CA ARG A 6 -10.42 13.73 17.54
C ARG A 6 -11.04 14.31 16.27
N SER A 7 -12.29 14.75 16.40
CA SER A 7 -12.90 15.70 15.49
C SER A 7 -12.25 17.06 15.74
N SER A 8 -11.08 17.32 15.15
CA SER A 8 -10.56 18.68 15.00
C SER A 8 -11.04 19.22 13.66
N GLN A 9 -11.47 20.48 13.64
CA GLN A 9 -11.86 21.28 12.47
C GLN A 9 -10.76 21.33 11.39
N ALA A 10 -10.53 20.22 10.71
CA ALA A 10 -9.65 20.15 9.57
C ALA A 10 -10.48 20.37 8.32
N ASP A 11 -10.01 21.26 7.44
CA ASP A 11 -10.55 21.39 6.09
C ASP A 11 -10.61 20.00 5.43
N PRO A 12 -11.80 19.49 5.07
CA PRO A 12 -11.96 18.18 4.44
C PRO A 12 -11.09 18.03 3.19
N GLN A 13 -10.83 19.13 2.47
CA GLN A 13 -9.94 19.13 1.31
C GLN A 13 -8.47 18.93 1.68
N LYS A 14 -8.03 19.32 2.87
CA LYS A 14 -6.67 19.06 3.39
C LYS A 14 -6.49 17.65 3.95
N GLN A 15 -7.58 16.95 4.29
CA GLN A 15 -7.54 15.55 4.74
C GLN A 15 -7.79 14.52 3.63
N ALA A 16 -8.22 14.96 2.46
CA ALA A 16 -8.49 14.08 1.33
C ALA A 16 -7.25 13.29 0.89
N VAL A 17 -7.41 11.97 0.84
CA VAL A 17 -6.43 11.00 0.34
C VAL A 17 -6.73 10.72 -1.13
N LEU A 18 -5.71 10.66 -1.97
CA LEU A 18 -5.85 10.27 -3.37
C LEU A 18 -5.38 8.83 -3.56
N ALA A 19 -6.26 7.96 -4.04
CA ALA A 19 -5.86 6.69 -4.64
C ALA A 19 -5.71 6.91 -6.15
N VAL A 20 -4.53 6.64 -6.70
CA VAL A 20 -4.18 6.97 -8.09
C VAL A 20 -3.62 5.73 -8.77
N GLY A 21 -4.20 5.38 -9.93
CA GLY A 21 -3.65 4.35 -10.79
C GLY A 21 -4.65 3.32 -11.31
N PRO A 22 -5.40 2.61 -10.44
CA PRO A 22 -6.32 1.56 -10.90
C PRO A 22 -7.28 2.05 -11.99
N GLY A 23 -7.22 1.42 -13.17
CA GLY A 23 -8.10 1.70 -14.30
C GLY A 23 -7.87 3.04 -15.02
N MET A 24 -6.74 3.74 -14.79
CA MET A 24 -6.46 5.02 -15.47
C MET A 24 -6.01 4.85 -16.93
N GLY A 25 -5.54 3.67 -17.32
CA GLY A 25 -4.99 3.42 -18.65
C GLY A 25 -3.57 3.97 -18.82
N ARG A 26 -3.10 4.03 -20.06
CA ARG A 26 -1.70 4.39 -20.39
C ARG A 26 -1.64 5.46 -21.47
N GLY A 27 -0.54 6.21 -21.50
CA GLY A 27 -0.25 7.23 -22.51
C GLY A 27 0.19 8.55 -21.90
N GLU A 28 0.71 9.45 -22.73
CA GLU A 28 1.32 10.69 -22.24
C GLU A 28 0.35 11.60 -21.46
N ALA A 29 -0.93 11.63 -21.87
CA ALA A 29 -1.95 12.41 -21.18
C ALA A 29 -2.17 11.89 -19.75
N ILE A 30 -2.19 10.56 -19.57
CA ILE A 30 -2.28 9.93 -18.24
C ILE A 30 -1.00 10.21 -17.45
N ASN A 31 0.17 10.10 -18.07
CA ASN A 31 1.44 10.39 -17.41
C ASN A 31 1.45 11.82 -16.86
N ARG A 32 1.10 12.83 -17.68
CA ARG A 32 1.02 14.23 -17.25
C ARG A 32 0.02 14.42 -16.11
N ARG A 33 -1.13 13.75 -16.15
CA ARG A 33 -2.15 13.82 -15.09
C ARG A 33 -1.65 13.24 -13.78
N VAL A 34 -1.02 12.06 -13.80
CA VAL A 34 -0.44 11.43 -12.61
C VAL A 34 0.63 12.34 -12.01
N HIS A 35 1.51 12.92 -12.84
CA HIS A 35 2.54 13.85 -12.35
C HIS A 35 1.92 15.07 -11.66
N ALA A 36 0.88 15.67 -12.25
CA ALA A 36 0.19 16.81 -11.65
C ALA A 36 -0.49 16.46 -10.31
N LEU A 37 -1.05 15.25 -10.18
CA LEU A 37 -1.62 14.77 -8.91
C LEU A 37 -0.54 14.60 -7.84
N LEU A 38 0.64 14.07 -8.21
CA LEU A 38 1.75 13.85 -7.29
C LEU A 38 2.39 15.14 -6.78
N GLN A 39 2.19 16.28 -7.47
CA GLN A 39 2.61 17.60 -6.97
C GLN A 39 1.68 18.18 -5.89
N GLN A 40 0.52 17.57 -5.64
CA GLN A 40 -0.41 18.09 -4.63
C GLN A 40 0.08 17.74 -3.22
N PRO A 41 -0.04 18.65 -2.24
CA PRO A 41 0.34 18.40 -0.86
C PRO A 41 -0.71 17.55 -0.12
N ARG A 42 -0.98 16.35 -0.64
CA ARG A 42 -2.00 15.41 -0.16
C ARG A 42 -1.36 14.06 0.14
N ARG A 43 -2.05 13.24 0.94
CA ARG A 43 -1.69 11.83 1.08
C ARG A 43 -2.09 11.10 -0.19
N ILE A 44 -1.18 10.32 -0.77
CA ILE A 44 -1.41 9.63 -2.04
C ILE A 44 -1.03 8.16 -1.88
N VAL A 45 -1.89 7.27 -2.37
CA VAL A 45 -1.60 5.86 -2.62
C VAL A 45 -1.53 5.68 -4.13
N LEU A 46 -0.36 5.27 -4.62
CA LEU A 46 -0.05 5.10 -6.03
C LEU A 46 0.10 3.62 -6.35
N ASP A 47 -0.75 3.14 -7.27
CA ASP A 47 -0.80 1.74 -7.69
C ASP A 47 -0.85 1.64 -9.22
N ALA A 48 -0.70 0.43 -9.77
CA ALA A 48 -1.02 0.11 -11.16
C ALA A 48 -0.52 1.12 -12.22
N ASP A 49 -1.43 1.72 -13.00
CA ASP A 49 -1.07 2.68 -14.05
C ASP A 49 -0.42 3.97 -13.53
N GLY A 50 -0.65 4.32 -12.27
CA GLY A 50 0.04 5.41 -11.61
C GLY A 50 1.53 5.12 -11.41
N LEU A 51 1.86 3.87 -11.03
CA LEU A 51 3.24 3.41 -10.94
C LEU A 51 3.89 3.31 -12.32
N ASN A 52 3.15 2.82 -13.33
CA ASN A 52 3.65 2.77 -14.71
C ASN A 52 3.96 4.18 -15.25
N ALA A 53 3.10 5.16 -14.97
CA ALA A 53 3.31 6.56 -15.34
C ALA A 53 4.55 7.17 -14.66
N LEU A 54 4.79 6.82 -13.39
CA LEU A 54 6.00 7.24 -12.67
C LEU A 54 7.26 6.58 -13.27
N ALA A 55 7.24 5.28 -13.53
CA ALA A 55 8.35 4.56 -14.17
C ALA A 55 8.72 5.15 -15.54
N ALA A 56 7.71 5.47 -16.36
CA ALA A 56 7.90 6.08 -17.68
C ALA A 56 8.58 7.45 -17.65
N SER A 57 8.60 8.14 -16.51
CA SER A 57 9.27 9.43 -16.38
C SER A 57 10.80 9.32 -16.31
N GLY A 58 11.32 8.18 -15.84
CA GLY A 58 12.76 7.96 -15.60
C GLY A 58 13.42 8.96 -14.65
N LYS A 59 12.66 9.76 -13.88
CA LYS A 59 13.22 10.83 -13.06
C LYS A 59 13.62 10.31 -11.66
N PRO A 60 14.90 10.40 -11.26
CA PRO A 60 15.38 9.92 -9.96
C PRO A 60 15.14 10.96 -8.86
N ARG A 61 13.92 11.49 -8.74
CA ARG A 61 13.60 12.53 -7.75
C ARG A 61 12.28 12.25 -7.04
N PRO A 62 12.12 12.67 -5.78
CA PRO A 62 10.83 12.68 -5.12
C PRO A 62 9.84 13.47 -5.97
N LEU A 63 8.72 12.84 -6.35
CA LEU A 63 7.66 13.53 -7.06
C LEU A 63 6.79 14.36 -6.10
N ALA A 64 6.72 13.97 -4.84
CA ALA A 64 6.07 14.76 -3.82
C ALA A 64 6.98 15.94 -3.40
N GLY A 65 6.44 17.15 -3.34
CA GLY A 65 7.20 18.33 -2.89
C GLY A 65 7.72 18.16 -1.46
N GLU A 66 8.76 18.88 -1.07
CA GLU A 66 9.50 18.62 0.18
C GLU A 66 8.65 18.63 1.46
N ASN A 67 7.54 19.36 1.47
CA ASN A 67 6.60 19.46 2.60
C ASN A 67 5.39 18.53 2.49
N SER A 68 5.37 17.62 1.51
CA SER A 68 4.27 16.70 1.29
C SER A 68 4.40 15.47 2.19
N PRO A 69 3.28 14.87 2.63
CA PRO A 69 3.30 13.55 3.25
C PRO A 69 3.99 12.51 2.35
N PRO A 70 4.58 11.45 2.91
CA PRO A 70 5.18 10.39 2.12
C PRO A 70 4.13 9.73 1.21
N LEU A 71 4.53 9.44 -0.02
CA LEU A 71 3.76 8.67 -0.98
C LEU A 71 3.66 7.21 -0.49
N VAL A 72 2.51 6.55 -0.65
CA VAL A 72 2.45 5.09 -0.54
C VAL A 72 2.47 4.51 -1.95
N MET A 73 3.41 3.62 -2.24
CA MET A 73 3.55 2.94 -3.52
C MET A 73 3.28 1.45 -3.33
N THR A 74 2.44 0.84 -4.16
CA THR A 74 2.04 -0.57 -4.01
C THR A 74 2.45 -1.46 -5.18
N PRO A 75 3.73 -1.49 -5.62
CA PRO A 75 4.12 -2.26 -6.80
C PRO A 75 4.01 -3.77 -6.59
N HIS A 76 3.55 -4.49 -7.61
CA HIS A 76 3.88 -5.90 -7.77
C HIS A 76 5.30 -6.07 -8.33
N PRO A 77 5.90 -7.29 -8.34
CA PRO A 77 7.31 -7.47 -8.74
C PRO A 77 7.65 -6.89 -10.12
N GLY A 78 6.79 -7.10 -11.12
CA GLY A 78 6.97 -6.50 -12.46
C GLY A 78 6.91 -4.96 -12.50
N GLU A 79 6.05 -4.32 -11.71
CA GLU A 79 6.01 -2.84 -11.59
C GLU A 79 7.25 -2.33 -10.86
N PHE A 80 7.66 -3.04 -9.80
CA PHE A 80 8.84 -2.72 -9.02
C PHE A 80 10.10 -2.74 -9.89
N ALA A 81 10.28 -3.79 -10.70
CA ALA A 81 11.41 -3.89 -11.62
C ALA A 81 11.49 -2.69 -12.58
N ARG A 82 10.36 -2.26 -13.16
CA ARG A 82 10.29 -1.08 -14.05
C ARG A 82 10.63 0.23 -13.34
N LEU A 83 10.27 0.36 -12.07
CA LEU A 83 10.60 1.54 -11.26
C LEU A 83 12.09 1.57 -10.90
N CYS A 84 12.69 0.41 -10.65
CA CYS A 84 14.09 0.26 -10.25
C CYS A 84 15.08 0.37 -11.41
N GLU A 85 14.72 -0.10 -12.60
CA GLU A 85 15.58 -0.11 -13.80
C GLU A 85 16.23 1.25 -14.11
N PRO A 86 15.49 2.37 -14.26
CA PRO A 86 16.09 3.68 -14.53
C PRO A 86 16.91 4.24 -13.35
N LEU A 87 16.79 3.64 -12.16
CA LEU A 87 17.50 4.06 -10.95
C LEU A 87 18.75 3.23 -10.68
N GLY A 88 19.01 2.17 -11.46
CA GLY A 88 20.10 1.23 -11.22
C GLY A 88 19.95 0.46 -9.90
N ILE A 89 18.73 0.34 -9.37
CA ILE A 89 18.47 -0.44 -8.15
C ILE A 89 18.46 -1.91 -8.54
N GLU A 90 19.35 -2.70 -7.94
CA GLU A 90 19.44 -4.13 -8.22
C GLU A 90 18.25 -4.87 -7.58
N VAL A 91 17.42 -5.49 -8.41
CA VAL A 91 16.24 -6.22 -7.97
C VAL A 91 16.61 -7.69 -7.75
N ARG A 92 17.21 -7.99 -6.60
CA ARG A 92 17.33 -9.37 -6.10
C ARG A 92 16.06 -9.69 -5.31
N CYS A 93 15.23 -10.59 -5.85
CA CYS A 93 13.93 -10.93 -5.28
C CYS A 93 13.84 -12.38 -4.79
N GLU A 94 14.97 -12.95 -4.35
CA GLU A 94 15.07 -14.35 -3.95
C GLU A 94 14.62 -14.58 -2.50
N GLY A 95 14.85 -13.61 -1.61
CA GLY A 95 14.42 -13.64 -0.21
C GLY A 95 13.73 -12.36 0.26
N ASP A 96 13.13 -12.43 1.46
CA ASP A 96 12.40 -11.30 2.04
C ASP A 96 13.32 -10.13 2.40
N GLU A 97 14.56 -10.42 2.83
CA GLU A 97 15.53 -9.41 3.23
C GLU A 97 16.06 -8.62 2.02
N GLU A 98 16.41 -9.30 0.91
CA GLU A 98 16.84 -8.60 -0.31
C GLU A 98 15.69 -7.76 -0.90
N ARG A 99 14.46 -8.29 -0.87
CA ARG A 99 13.26 -7.55 -1.27
C ARG A 99 13.04 -6.31 -0.41
N LEU A 100 13.20 -6.43 0.91
CA LEU A 100 13.06 -5.32 1.84
C LEU A 100 14.16 -4.26 1.61
N GLN A 101 15.39 -4.69 1.34
CA GLN A 101 16.51 -3.80 1.04
C GLN A 101 16.29 -3.03 -0.26
N ALA A 102 15.94 -3.72 -1.36
CA ALA A 102 15.66 -3.08 -2.65
C ALA A 102 14.47 -2.11 -2.55
N ALA A 103 13.39 -2.52 -1.87
CA ALA A 103 12.24 -1.66 -1.62
C ALA A 103 12.63 -0.43 -0.78
N GLY A 104 13.57 -0.57 0.15
CA GLY A 104 14.10 0.52 0.97
C GLY A 104 14.86 1.56 0.15
N GLN A 105 15.63 1.12 -0.85
CA GLN A 105 16.31 2.04 -1.78
C GLN A 105 15.28 2.86 -2.59
N LEU A 106 14.25 2.20 -3.14
CA LEU A 106 13.18 2.89 -3.86
C LEU A 106 12.40 3.86 -2.96
N ALA A 107 12.13 3.46 -1.72
CA ALA A 107 11.47 4.28 -0.71
C ALA A 107 12.26 5.57 -0.42
N GLN A 108 13.58 5.47 -0.28
CA GLN A 108 14.44 6.64 -0.05
C GLN A 108 14.45 7.58 -1.25
N VAL A 109 14.62 7.06 -2.48
CA VAL A 109 14.65 7.88 -3.71
C VAL A 109 13.38 8.69 -3.89
N HIS A 110 12.21 8.10 -3.61
CA HIS A 110 10.92 8.75 -3.82
C HIS A 110 10.30 9.37 -2.57
N ARG A 111 10.97 9.29 -1.40
CA ARG A 111 10.40 9.67 -0.09
C ARG A 111 9.04 9.00 0.13
N ALA A 112 9.00 7.69 -0.11
CA ALA A 112 7.79 6.89 -0.15
C ALA A 112 7.80 5.78 0.89
N ILE A 113 6.63 5.23 1.16
CA ILE A 113 6.44 3.91 1.76
C ILE A 113 6.17 2.95 0.61
N VAL A 114 6.99 1.94 0.46
CA VAL A 114 6.88 0.94 -0.61
C VAL A 114 6.29 -0.34 -0.05
N VAL A 115 5.20 -0.80 -0.66
CA VAL A 115 4.55 -2.09 -0.45
C VAL A 115 4.88 -2.98 -1.64
N LEU A 116 5.94 -3.77 -1.53
CA LEU A 116 6.32 -4.72 -2.58
C LEU A 116 5.50 -6.00 -2.43
N LYS A 117 4.42 -6.08 -3.21
CA LYS A 117 3.48 -7.20 -3.25
C LYS A 117 4.18 -8.48 -3.69
N GLY A 118 3.66 -9.63 -3.24
CA GLY A 118 4.21 -10.96 -3.54
C GLY A 118 3.96 -11.92 -2.38
N HIS A 119 4.57 -13.12 -2.45
CA HIS A 119 4.66 -13.99 -1.28
C HIS A 119 5.32 -13.21 -0.15
N ARG A 120 4.70 -13.17 1.03
CA ARG A 120 5.16 -12.36 2.17
C ARG A 120 5.46 -10.92 1.75
N THR A 121 4.40 -10.15 1.53
CA THR A 121 4.50 -8.75 1.12
C THR A 121 5.38 -7.97 2.09
N VAL A 122 6.33 -7.19 1.56
CA VAL A 122 7.23 -6.36 2.38
C VAL A 122 6.81 -4.90 2.32
N VAL A 123 6.92 -4.21 3.43
CA VAL A 123 6.58 -2.78 3.58
C VAL A 123 7.78 -2.05 4.18
N THR A 124 8.21 -0.95 3.57
CA THR A 124 9.33 -0.15 4.10
C THR A 124 9.20 1.32 3.74
N ASP A 125 9.65 2.20 4.64
CA ASP A 125 9.86 3.64 4.37
C ASP A 125 11.34 3.97 4.13
N GLY A 126 12.19 2.96 3.97
CA GLY A 126 13.64 3.09 3.84
C GLY A 126 14.39 3.14 5.18
N SER A 127 13.67 3.26 6.31
CA SER A 127 14.24 3.23 7.66
C SER A 127 13.64 2.11 8.54
N ARG A 128 12.33 1.88 8.39
CA ARG A 128 11.57 0.82 9.05
C ARG A 128 11.17 -0.22 8.03
N GLY A 129 11.16 -1.48 8.44
CA GLY A 129 10.73 -2.60 7.62
C GLY A 129 9.66 -3.44 8.31
N TYR A 130 8.75 -4.01 7.52
CA TYR A 130 7.75 -4.96 7.95
C TYR A 130 7.59 -6.05 6.90
N ILE A 131 7.54 -7.31 7.33
CA ILE A 131 7.28 -8.47 6.48
C ILE A 131 5.92 -9.04 6.88
N ASN A 132 4.97 -9.04 5.96
CA ASN A 132 3.65 -9.58 6.20
C ASN A 132 3.69 -11.11 6.20
N THR A 133 3.19 -11.71 7.28
CA THR A 133 3.08 -13.16 7.43
C THR A 133 1.68 -13.71 7.13
N THR A 134 0.74 -12.83 6.79
CA THR A 134 -0.63 -13.19 6.41
C THR A 134 -0.81 -13.22 4.90
N GLY A 135 -1.87 -13.89 4.45
CA GLY A 135 -2.23 -14.02 3.05
C GLY A 135 -1.68 -15.30 2.43
N ASN A 136 -2.31 -15.67 1.32
CA ASN A 136 -2.09 -16.94 0.64
C ASN A 136 -2.44 -16.80 -0.85
N PRO A 137 -2.24 -17.85 -1.68
CA PRO A 137 -2.51 -17.79 -3.11
C PRO A 137 -3.93 -17.37 -3.51
N ALA A 138 -4.93 -17.46 -2.64
CA ALA A 138 -6.29 -16.98 -2.93
C ALA A 138 -6.31 -15.47 -3.24
N LEU A 139 -5.35 -14.69 -2.74
CA LEU A 139 -5.22 -13.27 -3.01
C LEU A 139 -4.67 -12.95 -4.40
N ALA A 140 -4.17 -13.96 -5.14
CA ALA A 140 -3.72 -13.82 -6.52
C ALA A 140 -4.90 -13.76 -7.51
N THR A 141 -5.88 -12.93 -7.19
CA THR A 141 -7.10 -12.71 -7.98
C THR A 141 -7.11 -11.28 -8.54
N ALA A 142 -7.72 -11.10 -9.71
CA ALA A 142 -7.85 -9.78 -10.32
C ALA A 142 -8.62 -8.83 -9.38
N GLY A 143 -8.15 -7.59 -9.26
CA GLY A 143 -8.75 -6.56 -8.40
C GLY A 143 -8.39 -6.65 -6.91
N SER A 144 -7.70 -7.71 -6.46
CA SER A 144 -7.19 -7.81 -5.08
C SER A 144 -6.29 -6.62 -4.70
N GLY A 145 -5.40 -6.22 -5.63
CA GLY A 145 -4.58 -5.01 -5.46
C GLY A 145 -5.38 -3.73 -5.30
N ASP A 146 -6.50 -3.58 -6.04
CA ASP A 146 -7.37 -2.41 -5.94
C ASP A 146 -8.04 -2.33 -4.57
N VAL A 147 -8.42 -3.48 -4.01
CA VAL A 147 -8.94 -3.60 -2.64
C VAL A 147 -7.88 -3.17 -1.62
N LEU A 148 -6.63 -3.62 -1.76
CA LEU A 148 -5.53 -3.19 -0.90
C LEU A 148 -5.31 -1.68 -0.98
N THR A 149 -5.29 -1.11 -2.18
CA THR A 149 -5.12 0.33 -2.42
C THR A 149 -6.23 1.14 -1.75
N GLY A 150 -7.49 0.73 -1.93
CA GLY A 150 -8.64 1.36 -1.29
C GLY A 150 -8.62 1.23 0.24
N LEU A 151 -8.23 0.07 0.75
CA LEU A 151 -8.10 -0.18 2.19
C LEU A 151 -7.08 0.75 2.83
N ILE A 152 -5.86 0.83 2.27
CA ILE A 152 -4.80 1.73 2.75
C ILE A 152 -5.30 3.19 2.69
N ALA A 153 -5.91 3.60 1.58
CA ALA A 153 -6.43 4.96 1.43
C ALA A 153 -7.50 5.29 2.49
N GLY A 154 -8.40 4.36 2.78
CA GLY A 154 -9.42 4.51 3.82
C GLY A 154 -8.83 4.61 5.23
N LEU A 155 -7.76 3.86 5.52
CA LEU A 155 -7.03 3.93 6.79
C LEU A 155 -6.29 5.26 6.94
N LEU A 156 -5.68 5.78 5.86
CA LEU A 156 -5.07 7.11 5.83
C LEU A 156 -6.10 8.23 6.03
N ALA A 157 -7.29 8.08 5.44
CA ALA A 157 -8.37 9.06 5.55
C ALA A 157 -8.92 9.15 6.99
N GLN A 158 -8.80 8.07 7.77
CA GLN A 158 -9.12 8.06 9.21
C GLN A 158 -8.05 8.74 10.08
N GLY A 159 -6.98 9.28 9.49
CA GLY A 159 -5.96 10.06 10.18
C GLY A 159 -4.81 9.24 10.77
N MET A 160 -4.69 7.96 10.43
CA MET A 160 -3.52 7.17 10.82
C MET A 160 -2.25 7.69 10.17
N SER A 161 -1.12 7.41 10.82
CA SER A 161 0.19 7.70 10.23
C SER A 161 0.39 6.83 8.97
N PRO A 162 1.11 7.33 7.95
CA PRO A 162 1.18 6.62 6.68
C PRO A 162 1.74 5.20 6.76
N PHE A 163 2.79 4.99 7.54
CA PHE A 163 3.41 3.67 7.68
C PHE A 163 2.50 2.68 8.42
N GLU A 164 1.91 3.09 9.55
CA GLU A 164 1.02 2.21 10.32
C GLU A 164 -0.26 1.87 9.54
N ALA A 165 -0.84 2.84 8.82
CA ALA A 165 -1.98 2.60 7.93
C ALA A 165 -1.64 1.58 6.84
N THR A 166 -0.42 1.66 6.29
CA THR A 166 0.05 0.76 5.24
C THR A 166 0.26 -0.65 5.77
N VAL A 167 0.98 -0.81 6.89
CA VAL A 167 1.22 -2.10 7.55
C VAL A 167 -0.10 -2.76 7.93
N LEU A 168 -1.02 -2.02 8.56
CA LEU A 168 -2.32 -2.53 8.94
C LEU A 168 -3.16 -2.93 7.72
N GLY A 169 -3.15 -2.13 6.65
CA GLY A 169 -3.85 -2.44 5.42
C GLY A 169 -3.37 -3.75 4.80
N VAL A 170 -2.05 -3.93 4.67
CA VAL A 170 -1.44 -5.16 4.14
C VAL A 170 -1.78 -6.37 5.02
N TYR A 171 -1.70 -6.22 6.35
CA TYR A 171 -2.03 -7.28 7.29
C TYR A 171 -3.51 -7.69 7.22
N LEU A 172 -4.44 -6.73 7.24
CA LEU A 172 -5.88 -7.03 7.20
C LEU A 172 -6.30 -7.64 5.86
N HIS A 173 -5.69 -7.19 4.77
CA HIS A 173 -5.88 -7.76 3.44
C HIS A 173 -5.40 -9.22 3.38
N GLY A 174 -4.20 -9.49 3.90
CA GLY A 174 -3.67 -10.86 4.01
C GLY A 174 -4.55 -11.76 4.88
N LEU A 175 -4.93 -11.27 6.06
CA LEU A 175 -5.79 -11.99 7.00
C LEU A 175 -7.16 -12.32 6.39
N ALA A 176 -7.72 -11.44 5.56
CA ALA A 176 -8.98 -11.70 4.88
C ALA A 176 -8.83 -12.86 3.87
N GLY A 177 -7.71 -12.92 3.15
CA GLY A 177 -7.35 -14.07 2.34
C GLY A 177 -7.25 -15.36 3.15
N ASP A 178 -6.66 -15.30 4.34
CA ASP A 178 -6.51 -16.48 5.22
C ASP A 178 -7.85 -16.96 5.76
N LEU A 179 -8.74 -16.04 6.14
CA LEU A 179 -10.11 -16.38 6.53
C LEU A 179 -10.88 -17.07 5.40
N TRP A 180 -10.74 -16.57 4.17
CA TRP A 180 -11.33 -17.24 2.99
C TRP A 180 -10.77 -18.64 2.83
N ALA A 181 -9.44 -18.78 2.82
CA ALA A 181 -8.78 -20.06 2.55
C ALA A 181 -9.15 -21.14 3.58
N ASN A 182 -9.28 -20.75 4.85
CA ASN A 182 -9.73 -21.65 5.91
C ASN A 182 -11.18 -22.13 5.73
N GLN A 183 -12.04 -21.34 5.08
CA GLN A 183 -13.46 -21.66 4.92
C GLN A 183 -13.77 -22.36 3.57
N PHE A 184 -13.12 -21.93 2.49
CA PHE A 184 -13.47 -22.32 1.13
C PHE A 184 -12.31 -22.95 0.34
N GLY A 185 -11.11 -23.00 0.92
CA GLY A 185 -9.89 -23.46 0.26
C GLY A 185 -9.12 -22.34 -0.45
N PRO A 186 -7.94 -22.65 -1.03
CA PRO A 186 -6.94 -21.66 -1.44
C PRO A 186 -7.23 -20.95 -2.77
N VAL A 187 -8.41 -21.16 -3.36
CA VAL A 187 -8.80 -20.65 -4.68
C VAL A 187 -10.22 -20.10 -4.67
N GLY A 188 -10.60 -19.36 -5.72
CA GLY A 188 -11.97 -18.89 -5.91
C GLY A 188 -12.34 -17.60 -5.16
N LEU A 189 -11.39 -16.98 -4.46
CA LEU A 189 -11.60 -15.65 -3.87
C LEU A 189 -11.69 -14.59 -4.98
N THR A 190 -12.73 -13.75 -4.90
CA THR A 190 -12.91 -12.58 -5.77
C THR A 190 -12.58 -11.30 -5.00
N ALA A 191 -12.33 -10.19 -5.71
CA ALA A 191 -12.13 -8.89 -5.07
C ALA A 191 -13.33 -8.46 -4.20
N THR A 192 -14.56 -8.72 -4.64
CA THR A 192 -15.76 -8.44 -3.85
C THR A 192 -15.86 -9.33 -2.62
N GLY A 193 -15.58 -10.63 -2.77
CA GLY A 193 -15.54 -11.54 -1.62
C GLY A 193 -14.48 -11.15 -0.59
N LEU A 194 -13.36 -10.59 -1.04
CA LEU A 194 -12.32 -10.04 -0.17
C LEU A 194 -12.83 -8.81 0.59
N LEU A 195 -13.53 -7.88 -0.08
CA LEU A 195 -14.13 -6.70 0.56
C LEU A 195 -15.12 -7.09 1.67
N ASP A 196 -15.96 -8.10 1.44
CA ASP A 196 -16.94 -8.59 2.42
C ASP A 196 -16.30 -9.18 3.69
N LEU A 197 -15.03 -9.60 3.60
CA LEU A 197 -14.28 -10.13 4.73
C LEU A 197 -13.56 -9.05 5.55
N LEU A 198 -13.31 -7.85 5.00
CA LEU A 198 -12.58 -6.79 5.70
C LEU A 198 -13.23 -6.32 7.03
N PRO A 199 -14.57 -6.16 7.14
CA PRO A 199 -15.18 -5.84 8.43
C PRO A 199 -14.94 -6.93 9.49
N LYS A 200 -14.92 -8.20 9.08
CA LYS A 200 -14.68 -9.34 9.97
C LYS A 200 -13.23 -9.35 10.46
N THR A 201 -12.25 -9.08 9.59
CA THR A 201 -10.83 -9.01 10.00
C THR A 201 -10.58 -7.85 10.96
N LEU A 202 -11.20 -6.69 10.73
CA LEU A 202 -11.14 -5.54 11.64
C LEU A 202 -11.70 -5.87 13.03
N ALA A 203 -12.86 -6.54 13.11
CA ALA A 203 -13.45 -6.96 14.38
C ALA A 203 -12.56 -7.97 15.14
N CYS A 204 -12.03 -8.98 14.44
CA CYS A 204 -11.10 -9.95 15.01
C CYS A 204 -9.81 -9.28 15.53
N HIS A 205 -9.26 -8.31 14.80
CA HIS A 205 -8.07 -7.56 15.20
C HIS A 205 -8.34 -6.71 16.46
N GLN A 206 -9.46 -5.98 16.50
CA GLN A 206 -9.86 -5.19 17.68
C GLN A 206 -10.08 -6.07 18.91
N GLY A 207 -10.73 -7.23 18.75
CA GLY A 207 -10.94 -8.19 19.84
C GLY A 207 -9.65 -8.85 20.35
N ARG A 208 -8.60 -8.94 19.53
CA ARG A 208 -7.27 -9.39 19.95
C ARG A 208 -6.54 -8.31 20.77
N ILE A 209 -6.59 -7.05 20.33
CA ILE A 209 -6.03 -5.90 21.07
C ILE A 209 -6.66 -5.78 22.46
N GLU A 210 -7.98 -5.95 22.57
CA GLU A 210 -8.69 -5.86 23.86
C GLU A 210 -8.38 -7.03 24.82
N ARG A 211 -7.79 -8.13 24.31
CA ARG A 211 -7.39 -9.29 25.11
C ARG A 211 -5.90 -9.32 25.47
N THR A 212 -5.09 -8.43 24.91
CA THR A 212 -3.68 -8.27 25.30
C THR A 212 -3.61 -7.21 26.41
N PRO A 213 -3.24 -7.56 27.66
CA PRO A 213 -3.14 -6.57 28.73
C PRO A 213 -2.03 -5.55 28.38
N PRO A 214 -2.20 -4.26 28.71
CA PRO A 214 -1.16 -3.27 28.46
C PRO A 214 0.06 -3.56 29.36
N GLY A 215 1.15 -4.02 28.76
CA GLY A 215 2.46 -4.15 29.43
C GLY A 215 2.98 -5.58 29.63
N SER A 216 2.85 -6.47 28.63
CA SER A 216 3.65 -7.69 28.55
C SER A 216 4.94 -7.46 27.76
#